data_AF-A0A7C5BV09-F1
#
_entry.id   AF-A0A7C5BV09-F1
#
_cell.length_a   1.000
_cell.length_b   1.000
_cell.length_c   1.000
_cell.angle_alpha   90.00
_cell.angle_beta   90.00
_cell.angle_gamma   90.00
#
_symmetry.space_group_name_H-M   'P 1'
#
loop_
_entity.id
_entity.type
_entity.pdbx_description
1 polymer ?
#
loop_
_entity_poly.entity_id
_entity_poly.type
_entity_poly.pdbx_seq_one_letter_code
_entity_poly.pdbx_strand_id
1 'polypeptide(L)'
;MLSATGHRVLAINPDQMNSLFARAEGRVRYRLGAKARPGARPEAIEYIDCSGFVRWFLPLVCSEHIDVPDGSQNQRAWCERQGFKRTDYYANAGNCDGRLRIAFLSPAPNRAWPRHVWLVYGSPGEKRAMTMESYAGCGVGRRWWNNQAFKRVSACYVLTEPLV
;
A
#
# COMPACT_ATOMS: atom_id res chain seq x y z
N MET A 1 -8.96 -7.64 -13.00
CA MET A 1 -9.81 -8.86 -12.97
C MET A 1 -11.01 -8.61 -12.04
N LEU A 2 -12.12 -9.37 -12.15
CA LEU A 2 -13.22 -9.30 -11.17
C LEU A 2 -13.14 -10.50 -10.21
N SER A 3 -13.45 -10.26 -8.94
CA SER A 3 -13.63 -11.30 -7.92
C SER A 3 -14.90 -12.10 -8.16
N ALA A 4 -15.04 -13.23 -7.46
CA ALA A 4 -16.29 -13.99 -7.40
C ALA A 4 -17.48 -13.15 -6.85
N THR A 5 -17.19 -12.04 -6.16
CA THR A 5 -18.18 -11.10 -5.62
C THR A 5 -18.38 -9.86 -6.49
N GLY A 6 -17.82 -9.84 -7.71
CA GLY A 6 -18.02 -8.78 -8.70
C GLY A 6 -17.21 -7.50 -8.46
N HIS A 7 -16.30 -7.48 -7.49
CA HIS A 7 -15.41 -6.34 -7.23
C HIS A 7 -14.11 -6.47 -8.03
N ARG A 8 -13.46 -5.33 -8.35
CA ARG A 8 -12.14 -5.40 -8.99
C ARG A 8 -11.13 -6.02 -8.04
N VAL A 9 -10.23 -6.83 -8.60
CA VAL A 9 -9.01 -7.32 -7.97
C VAL A 9 -7.85 -7.21 -8.96
N LEU A 10 -6.65 -7.00 -8.41
CA LEU A 10 -5.37 -7.01 -9.10
C LEU A 10 -4.78 -8.42 -9.07
N ALA A 11 -4.18 -8.83 -10.18
CA ALA A 11 -3.29 -9.99 -10.21
C ALA A 11 -1.88 -9.52 -9.79
N ILE A 12 -1.38 -10.01 -8.64
CA ILE A 12 -0.08 -9.64 -8.08
C ILE A 12 0.79 -10.89 -7.95
N ASN A 13 2.07 -10.78 -8.30
CA ASN A 13 3.05 -11.82 -8.06
C ASN A 13 3.64 -11.65 -6.63
N PRO A 14 3.36 -12.56 -5.68
CA PRO A 14 3.79 -12.40 -4.29
C PRO A 14 5.32 -12.47 -4.12
N ASP A 15 6.01 -13.31 -4.89
CA ASP A 15 7.48 -13.41 -4.84
C ASP A 15 8.14 -12.12 -5.32
N GLN A 16 7.64 -11.57 -6.43
CA GLN A 16 8.12 -10.29 -6.95
C GLN A 16 7.80 -9.15 -5.98
N MET A 17 6.62 -9.15 -5.37
CA MET A 17 6.22 -8.18 -4.35
C MET A 17 7.18 -8.20 -3.15
N ASN A 18 7.43 -9.38 -2.60
CA ASN A 18 8.32 -9.55 -1.45
C ASN A 18 9.77 -9.20 -1.78
N SER A 19 10.28 -9.68 -2.91
CA SER A 19 11.66 -9.42 -3.37
C SER A 19 11.91 -7.94 -3.66
N LEU A 20 10.99 -7.29 -4.39
CA LEU A 20 11.10 -5.87 -4.70
C LEU A 20 11.07 -5.01 -3.44
N PHE A 21 10.18 -5.34 -2.50
CA PHE A 21 10.07 -4.62 -1.24
C PHE A 21 11.33 -4.79 -0.38
N ALA A 22 11.83 -6.02 -0.23
CA ALA A 22 13.03 -6.30 0.55
C ALA A 22 14.28 -5.54 0.04
N ARG A 23 14.38 -5.30 -1.27
CA ARG A 23 15.46 -4.51 -1.88
C ARG A 23 15.34 -3.00 -1.64
N ALA A 24 14.15 -2.51 -1.35
CA ALA A 24 13.89 -1.10 -1.07
C ALA A 24 13.89 -0.79 0.44
N GLU A 25 13.44 -1.75 1.26
CA GLU A 25 13.32 -1.62 2.71
C GLU A 25 14.65 -1.22 3.37
N GLY A 26 14.60 -0.19 4.22
CA GLY A 26 15.77 0.36 4.92
C GLY A 26 16.78 1.11 4.04
N ARG A 27 16.69 0.96 2.71
CA ARG A 27 17.55 1.64 1.74
C ARG A 27 16.95 2.97 1.29
N VAL A 28 15.71 2.95 0.82
CA VAL A 28 15.04 4.12 0.22
C VAL A 28 14.48 4.99 1.34
N ARG A 29 14.87 6.26 1.39
CA ARG A 29 14.51 7.19 2.49
C ARG A 29 13.21 7.94 2.20
N TYR A 30 12.60 8.47 3.25
CA TYR A 30 11.41 9.31 3.09
C TYR A 30 11.79 10.76 2.74
N ARG A 31 11.10 11.34 1.77
CA ARG A 31 11.07 12.80 1.56
C ARG A 31 9.69 13.20 1.05
N LEU A 32 9.04 14.14 1.74
CA LEU A 32 7.70 14.60 1.36
C LEU A 32 7.70 15.11 -0.09
N GLY A 33 6.73 14.67 -0.89
CA GLY A 33 6.61 15.03 -2.30
C GLY A 33 7.45 14.17 -3.24
N ALA A 34 8.45 13.43 -2.75
CA ALA A 34 9.34 12.66 -3.60
C ALA A 34 8.63 11.47 -4.28
N LYS A 35 8.90 11.31 -5.58
CA LYS A 35 8.37 10.24 -6.42
C LYS A 35 9.51 9.55 -7.15
N ALA A 36 9.52 8.22 -7.12
CA ALA A 36 10.39 7.46 -8.02
C ALA A 36 9.91 7.59 -9.47
N ARG A 37 10.84 7.46 -10.42
CA ARG A 37 10.48 7.33 -11.84
C ARG A 37 9.71 6.01 -12.03
N PRO A 38 8.71 5.96 -12.93
CA PRO A 38 8.06 4.70 -13.30
C PRO A 38 9.11 3.66 -13.71
N GLY A 39 8.98 2.42 -13.23
CA GLY A 39 9.91 1.34 -13.57
C GLY A 39 11.30 1.44 -12.94
N ALA A 40 11.60 2.45 -12.11
CA ALA A 40 12.90 2.58 -11.48
C ALA A 40 13.23 1.34 -10.62
N ARG A 41 14.47 0.88 -10.70
CA ARG A 41 14.97 -0.14 -9.76
C ARG A 41 15.17 0.47 -8.37
N PRO A 42 14.99 -0.29 -7.27
CA PRO A 42 15.19 0.21 -5.91
C PRO A 42 16.52 0.93 -5.70
N GLU A 43 17.58 0.47 -6.36
CA GLU A 43 18.93 1.02 -6.22
C GLU A 43 19.05 2.46 -6.74
N ALA A 44 18.18 2.86 -7.65
CA ALA A 44 18.15 4.19 -8.25
C ALA A 44 17.22 5.17 -7.50
N ILE A 45 16.57 4.73 -6.41
CA ILE A 45 15.63 5.54 -5.65
C ILE A 45 16.29 5.96 -4.35
N GLU A 46 16.64 7.23 -4.23
CA GLU A 46 17.16 7.77 -2.98
C GLU A 46 16.03 8.13 -2.01
N TYR A 47 14.97 8.77 -2.53
CA TYR A 47 13.84 9.22 -1.72
C TYR A 47 12.49 8.89 -2.36
N ILE A 48 11.51 8.57 -1.51
CA ILE A 48 10.12 8.37 -1.92
C ILE A 48 9.16 8.71 -0.79
N ASP A 49 8.03 9.37 -1.08
CA ASP A 49 6.95 9.53 -0.10
C ASP A 49 5.95 8.36 -0.12
N CYS A 50 4.96 8.41 0.76
CA CYS A 50 3.99 7.33 0.93
C CYS A 50 3.20 7.02 -0.35
N SER A 51 2.66 8.05 -1.00
CA SER A 51 1.93 7.90 -2.25
C SER A 51 2.84 7.54 -3.42
N GLY A 52 4.07 8.05 -3.43
CA GLY A 52 5.09 7.72 -4.41
C GLY A 52 5.49 6.26 -4.33
N PHE A 53 5.59 5.71 -3.12
CA PHE A 53 5.84 4.29 -2.91
C PHE A 53 4.74 3.45 -3.53
N VAL A 54 3.47 3.73 -3.23
CA VAL A 54 2.34 2.98 -3.81
C VAL A 54 2.32 3.09 -5.34
N ARG A 55 2.54 4.30 -5.89
CA ARG A 55 2.58 4.54 -7.34
C ARG A 55 3.71 3.79 -8.04
N TRP A 56 4.88 3.70 -7.41
CA TRP A 56 6.02 3.00 -7.97
C TRP A 56 5.88 1.48 -7.81
N PHE A 57 5.43 1.03 -6.64
CA PHE A 57 5.46 -0.35 -6.24
C PHE A 57 4.36 -1.19 -6.89
N LEU A 58 3.09 -0.73 -6.84
CA LEU A 58 1.96 -1.53 -7.32
C LEU A 58 2.06 -1.91 -8.80
N PRO A 59 2.37 -0.97 -9.74
CA PRO A 59 2.48 -1.34 -11.16
C PRO A 59 3.61 -2.33 -11.44
N LEU A 60 4.66 -2.35 -10.60
CA LEU A 60 5.80 -3.25 -10.80
C LEU A 60 5.51 -4.68 -10.34
N VAL A 61 4.56 -4.88 -9.42
CA VAL A 61 4.22 -6.20 -8.87
C VAL A 61 2.92 -6.74 -9.45
N CYS A 62 2.21 -5.93 -10.24
CA CYS A 62 0.95 -6.29 -10.87
C CYS A 62 1.19 -6.83 -12.29
N SER A 63 0.49 -7.91 -12.65
CA SER A 63 0.58 -8.50 -13.99
C SER A 63 -0.17 -7.69 -15.05
N GLU A 64 -1.12 -6.85 -14.63
CA GLU A 64 -1.82 -5.90 -15.51
C GLU A 64 -1.18 -4.51 -15.44
N HIS A 65 -1.20 -3.79 -16.56
CA HIS A 65 -0.74 -2.40 -16.58
C HIS A 65 -1.75 -1.51 -15.85
N ILE A 66 -1.36 -1.01 -14.68
CA ILE A 66 -2.14 -0.06 -13.89
C ILE A 66 -1.41 1.27 -13.78
N ASP A 67 -2.16 2.36 -13.90
CA ASP A 67 -1.69 3.70 -13.60
C ASP A 67 -2.27 4.16 -12.26
N VAL A 68 -1.41 4.29 -11.27
CA VAL A 68 -1.77 4.71 -9.91
C VAL A 68 -1.43 6.20 -9.78
N PRO A 69 -2.41 7.07 -9.47
CA PRO A 69 -2.16 8.50 -9.45
C PRO A 69 -1.24 8.92 -8.28
N ASP A 70 -0.66 10.10 -8.39
CA ASP A 70 0.08 10.72 -7.28
C ASP A 70 -0.87 11.27 -6.21
N GLY A 71 -0.46 11.15 -4.93
CA GLY A 71 -1.18 11.68 -3.79
C GLY A 71 -2.22 10.72 -3.23
N SER A 72 -2.22 10.53 -1.91
CA SER A 72 -3.08 9.57 -1.21
C SER A 72 -4.59 9.82 -1.40
N GLN A 73 -5.03 11.07 -1.56
CA GLN A 73 -6.43 11.37 -1.89
C GLN A 73 -6.82 10.90 -3.28
N ASN A 74 -5.97 11.16 -4.28
CA ASN A 74 -6.23 10.72 -5.65
C ASN A 74 -6.18 9.19 -5.75
N GLN A 75 -5.29 8.55 -4.99
CA GLN A 75 -5.21 7.09 -4.89
C GLN A 75 -6.44 6.48 -4.24
N ARG A 76 -6.99 7.10 -3.18
CA ARG A 76 -8.27 6.67 -2.61
C ARG A 76 -9.41 6.79 -3.64
N ALA A 77 -9.53 7.95 -4.28
CA ALA A 77 -10.55 8.17 -5.30
C ALA A 77 -10.38 7.22 -6.49
N TRP A 78 -9.12 6.89 -6.85
CA TRP A 78 -8.82 5.83 -7.81
C TRP A 78 -9.34 4.49 -7.32
N CYS A 79 -9.09 4.09 -6.07
CA CYS A 79 -9.61 2.83 -5.55
C CYS A 79 -11.14 2.73 -5.65
N GLU A 80 -11.84 3.82 -5.33
CA GLU A 80 -13.30 3.92 -5.44
C GLU A 80 -13.77 3.78 -6.90
N ARG A 81 -13.17 4.54 -7.83
CA ARG A 81 -13.51 4.47 -9.27
C ARG A 81 -13.19 3.11 -9.89
N GLN A 82 -12.14 2.45 -9.41
CA GLN A 82 -11.76 1.12 -9.87
C GLN A 82 -12.71 0.01 -9.38
N GLY A 83 -13.60 0.30 -8.43
CA GLY A 83 -14.55 -0.69 -7.91
C GLY A 83 -13.90 -1.74 -7.00
N PHE A 84 -12.80 -1.40 -6.32
CA PHE A 84 -12.24 -2.29 -5.30
C PHE A 84 -13.18 -2.40 -4.10
N LYS A 85 -13.21 -3.59 -3.49
CA LYS A 85 -14.04 -3.84 -2.31
C LYS A 85 -13.54 -3.04 -1.12
N ARG A 86 -14.37 -2.11 -0.62
CA ARG A 86 -14.11 -1.44 0.67
C ARG A 86 -14.24 -2.43 1.82
N THR A 87 -13.39 -2.30 2.82
CA THR A 87 -13.40 -3.15 4.02
C THR A 87 -13.17 -2.34 5.28
N ASP A 88 -13.63 -2.84 6.42
CA ASP A 88 -13.27 -2.26 7.72
C ASP A 88 -11.78 -2.56 8.01
N TYR A 89 -11.01 -1.51 8.33
CA TYR A 89 -9.59 -1.64 8.59
C TYR A 89 -9.30 -2.39 9.89
N TYR A 90 -9.97 -2.03 10.98
CA TYR A 90 -9.63 -2.55 12.31
C TYR A 90 -10.04 -4.00 12.48
N ALA A 91 -11.07 -4.45 11.77
CA ALA A 91 -11.50 -5.83 11.73
C ALA A 91 -10.67 -6.70 10.78
N ASN A 92 -10.11 -6.17 9.70
CA ASN A 92 -9.57 -7.01 8.61
C ASN A 92 -8.10 -6.78 8.26
N ALA A 93 -7.49 -5.65 8.63
CA ALA A 93 -6.10 -5.36 8.25
C ALA A 93 -5.10 -6.33 8.90
N GLY A 94 -5.44 -6.90 10.05
CA GLY A 94 -4.60 -7.87 10.75
C GLY A 94 -4.65 -9.29 10.20
N ASN A 95 -5.55 -9.57 9.25
CA ASN A 95 -5.76 -10.93 8.75
C ASN A 95 -4.56 -11.40 7.91
N CYS A 96 -4.07 -12.59 8.23
CA CYS A 96 -3.06 -13.30 7.45
C CYS A 96 -3.72 -14.21 6.40
N ASP A 97 -4.57 -13.62 5.57
CA ASP A 97 -5.40 -14.32 4.58
C ASP A 97 -4.85 -14.22 3.16
N GLY A 98 -3.58 -13.84 3.02
CA GLY A 98 -2.92 -13.68 1.73
C GLY A 98 -3.48 -12.54 0.88
N ARG A 99 -4.35 -11.67 1.39
CA ARG A 99 -4.88 -10.55 0.61
C ARG A 99 -4.06 -9.29 0.83
N LEU A 100 -3.70 -8.62 -0.27
CA LEU A 100 -3.14 -7.28 -0.21
C LEU A 100 -4.26 -6.25 -0.03
N ARG A 101 -4.07 -5.34 0.91
CA ARG A 101 -4.99 -4.23 1.17
C ARG A 101 -4.26 -2.91 1.03
N ILE A 102 -5.00 -1.84 0.73
CA ILE A 102 -4.51 -0.47 0.77
C ILE A 102 -5.36 0.34 1.75
N ALA A 103 -4.70 1.11 2.60
CA ALA A 103 -5.34 1.89 3.65
C ALA A 103 -4.91 3.36 3.59
N PHE A 104 -5.83 4.24 4.02
CA PHE A 104 -5.69 5.68 3.89
C PHE A 104 -6.00 6.38 5.21
N LEU A 105 -5.10 7.23 5.69
CA LEU A 105 -5.31 8.09 6.84
C LEU A 105 -5.88 9.45 6.37
N SER A 106 -7.03 9.83 6.94
CA SER A 106 -7.56 11.18 6.72
C SER A 106 -6.81 12.22 7.55
N PRO A 107 -6.69 13.46 7.04
CA PRO A 107 -6.19 14.56 7.85
C PRO A 107 -7.10 14.78 9.07
N ALA A 108 -6.53 15.27 10.16
CA ALA A 108 -7.33 15.70 11.30
C ALA A 108 -8.11 16.98 10.95
N PRO A 109 -9.37 17.16 11.41
CA PRO A 109 -10.17 18.35 11.13
C PRO A 109 -9.43 19.67 11.41
N ASN A 110 -8.59 19.69 12.45
CA ASN A 110 -7.91 20.89 12.94
C ASN A 110 -6.39 20.80 12.89
N ARG A 111 -5.83 19.87 12.11
CA ARG A 111 -4.38 19.82 11.94
C ARG A 111 -4.03 19.40 10.52
N ALA A 112 -2.99 20.02 9.98
CA ALA A 112 -2.32 19.61 8.75
C ALA A 112 -1.57 18.27 8.92
N TRP A 113 -2.15 17.28 9.62
CA TRP A 113 -1.55 15.96 9.73
C TRP A 113 -1.41 15.38 8.33
N PRO A 114 -0.22 14.84 8.01
CA PRO A 114 0.04 14.34 6.68
C PRO A 114 -0.96 13.24 6.36
N ARG A 115 -1.59 13.37 5.20
CA ARG A 115 -2.41 12.31 4.61
C ARG A 115 -1.46 11.16 4.31
N HIS A 116 -1.78 9.97 4.77
CA HIS A 116 -0.90 8.82 4.62
C HIS A 116 -1.59 7.70 3.87
N VAL A 117 -0.82 6.93 3.12
CA VAL A 117 -1.29 5.74 2.40
C VAL A 117 -0.26 4.64 2.56
N TRP A 118 -0.74 3.42 2.81
CA TRP A 118 0.11 2.25 2.97
C TRP A 118 -0.60 1.02 2.43
N LEU A 119 0.21 0.00 2.12
CA LEU A 119 -0.29 -1.33 1.85
C LEU A 119 -0.24 -2.17 3.13
N VAL A 120 -1.11 -3.16 3.25
CA VAL A 120 -1.11 -4.15 4.32
C VAL A 120 -1.19 -5.54 3.71
N TYR A 121 -0.28 -6.41 4.11
CA TYR A 121 -0.20 -7.78 3.65
C TYR A 121 0.08 -8.70 4.83
N GLY A 122 -0.64 -9.83 4.88
CA GLY A 122 -0.36 -10.91 5.83
C GLY A 122 -0.33 -12.22 5.07
N SER A 123 0.85 -12.82 4.98
CA SER A 123 1.03 -14.10 4.28
C SER A 123 0.33 -15.22 5.06
N PRO A 124 -0.29 -16.21 4.40
CA PRO A 124 -0.80 -17.39 5.10
C PRO A 124 0.29 -18.04 5.96
N GLY A 125 -0.04 -18.38 7.21
CA GLY A 125 0.91 -18.95 8.17
C GLY A 125 1.71 -17.94 9.00
N GLU A 126 1.69 -16.64 8.65
CA GLU A 126 2.22 -15.60 9.52
C GLU A 126 1.30 -15.35 10.72
N LYS A 127 1.87 -14.92 11.85
CA LYS A 127 1.09 -14.65 13.06
C LYS A 127 0.26 -13.38 12.97
N ARG A 128 0.74 -12.35 12.24
CA ARG A 128 0.06 -11.06 12.05
C ARG A 128 0.51 -10.40 10.74
N ALA A 129 -0.40 -9.67 10.10
CA ALA A 129 -0.10 -8.86 8.93
C ALA A 129 0.79 -7.65 9.25
N MET A 130 1.57 -7.24 8.26
CA MET A 130 2.48 -6.09 8.33
C MET A 130 2.12 -5.07 7.25
N THR A 131 2.46 -3.81 7.52
CA THR A 131 2.38 -2.76 6.49
C THR A 131 3.57 -2.83 5.54
N MET A 132 3.37 -2.36 4.31
CA MET A 132 4.42 -2.06 3.35
C MET A 132 4.21 -0.62 2.90
N GLU A 133 5.16 0.26 3.22
CA GLU A 133 4.96 1.70 3.08
C GLU A 133 6.27 2.49 3.04
N SER A 134 6.18 3.77 2.66
CA SER A 134 7.22 4.76 2.95
C SER A 134 6.71 5.82 3.92
N TYR A 135 7.37 6.01 5.07
CA TYR A 135 6.91 6.94 6.12
C TYR A 135 8.04 7.80 6.71
N ALA A 136 7.65 8.95 7.27
CA ALA A 136 8.56 9.93 7.83
C ALA A 136 9.47 9.33 8.92
N GLY A 137 10.76 9.69 8.87
CA GLY A 137 11.78 9.18 9.79
C GLY A 137 12.38 7.82 9.42
N CYS A 138 11.85 7.13 8.40
CA CYS A 138 12.39 5.84 7.96
C CYS A 138 12.58 5.80 6.44
N GLY A 139 11.52 6.04 5.67
CA GLY A 139 11.47 5.66 4.25
C GLY A 139 10.71 4.36 4.07
N VAL A 140 11.11 3.57 3.07
CA VAL A 140 10.48 2.29 2.78
C VAL A 140 10.74 1.32 3.93
N GLY A 141 9.68 0.79 4.52
CA GLY A 141 9.77 -0.12 5.66
C GLY A 141 8.42 -0.65 6.10
N ARG A 142 8.44 -1.39 7.22
CA ARG A 142 7.28 -2.08 7.77
C ARG A 142 6.99 -1.64 9.20
N ARG A 143 5.69 -1.57 9.50
CA ARG A 143 5.14 -1.45 10.86
C ARG A 143 4.01 -2.46 11.03
N TRP A 144 3.75 -2.83 12.28
CA TRP A 144 2.56 -3.60 12.62
C TRP A 144 1.29 -2.86 12.18
N TRP A 145 0.32 -3.57 11.61
CA TRP A 145 -0.93 -2.98 11.11
C TRP A 145 -1.70 -2.17 12.18
N ASN A 146 -1.54 -2.50 13.46
CA ASN A 146 -2.20 -1.86 14.60
C ASN A 146 -1.33 -0.79 15.29
N ASN A 147 -0.28 -0.31 14.64
CA ASN A 147 0.55 0.76 15.19
C ASN A 147 -0.30 2.00 15.54
N GLN A 148 0.07 2.70 16.63
CA GLN A 148 -0.65 3.88 17.11
C GLN A 148 -0.79 5.00 16.07
N ALA A 149 0.11 5.06 15.08
CA ALA A 149 0.01 5.99 13.94
C ALA A 149 -1.25 5.77 13.09
N PHE A 150 -1.91 4.61 13.19
CA PHE A 150 -3.04 4.22 12.33
C PHE A 150 -4.41 4.36 12.99
N LYS A 151 -4.53 5.04 14.13
CA LYS A 151 -5.82 5.22 14.86
C LYS A 151 -6.92 6.00 14.11
N ARG A 152 -6.67 6.43 12.87
CA ARG A 152 -7.56 7.31 12.08
C ARG A 152 -7.68 6.87 10.62
N VAL A 153 -7.73 5.56 10.38
CA VAL A 153 -7.97 5.06 9.03
C VAL A 153 -9.35 5.51 8.54
N SER A 154 -9.37 6.13 7.37
CA SER A 154 -10.56 6.69 6.74
C SER A 154 -11.18 5.75 5.70
N ALA A 155 -10.33 4.95 5.06
CA ALA A 155 -10.72 3.98 4.06
C ALA A 155 -9.68 2.86 3.99
N CYS A 156 -10.15 1.66 3.71
CA CYS A 156 -9.34 0.50 3.42
C CYS A 156 -10.03 -0.29 2.29
N TYR A 157 -9.25 -0.76 1.33
CA TYR A 157 -9.76 -1.52 0.19
C TYR A 157 -8.95 -2.81 0.03
N VAL A 158 -9.63 -3.88 -0.34
CA VAL A 158 -9.01 -5.15 -0.71
C VAL A 158 -8.60 -5.05 -2.17
N LEU A 159 -7.30 -5.21 -2.45
CA LEU A 159 -6.74 -5.11 -3.79
C LEU A 159 -6.67 -6.46 -4.50
N THR A 160 -6.60 -7.58 -3.77
CA THR A 160 -6.39 -8.91 -4.37
C THR A 160 -7.32 -9.97 -3.80
N GLU A 161 -7.46 -11.06 -4.53
CA GLU A 161 -7.79 -12.36 -3.92
C GLU A 161 -6.61 -12.86 -3.06
N PRO A 162 -6.76 -13.93 -2.26
CA PRO A 162 -5.64 -14.53 -1.56
C PRO A 162 -4.52 -14.86 -2.56
N LEU A 163 -3.34 -14.31 -2.31
CA LEU A 163 -2.13 -14.64 -3.05
C LEU A 163 -1.71 -16.04 -2.60
N VAL A 164 -1.73 -16.98 -3.56
CA VAL A 164 -1.27 -18.36 -3.40
C VAL A 164 0.18 -18.49 -3.85
#